data_AF-A0A538AGT6-F1
#
_entry.id   AF-A0A538AGT6-F1
#
_cell.length_a   1.000
_cell.length_b   1.000
_cell.length_c   1.000
_cell.angle_alpha   90.00
_cell.angle_beta   90.00
_cell.angle_gamma   90.00
#
_symmetry.space_group_name_H-M   'P 1'
#
loop_
_entity.id
_entity.type
_entity.pdbx_description
1 polymer ?
#
loop_
_entity_poly.entity_id
_entity_poly.type
_entity_poly.pdbx_seq_one_letter_code
_entity_poly.pdbx_strand_id
1 'polypeptide(L)'
;METATLFRPNDPAFVADPYPAYAALRAGGRAHYDEATDHWLVPWYEDVDRLLRDRRFGRTYHHLTSDDEMGRPSPPASHAPFWHLIRNGILDMEPPDHTRVRALVSKAFTP
;
A
#
# COMPACT_ATOMS: atom_id res chain seq x y z
N MET A 1 -18.39 -13.02 -10.91
CA MET A 1 -18.93 -12.43 -9.67
C MET A 1 -18.67 -13.28 -8.42
N GLU A 2 -17.80 -14.31 -8.47
CA GLU A 2 -17.63 -15.30 -7.38
C GLU A 2 -16.20 -15.31 -6.78
N THR A 3 -15.25 -14.61 -7.39
CA THR A 3 -13.83 -14.59 -6.97
C THR A 3 -13.55 -13.76 -5.71
N ALA A 4 -14.42 -12.79 -5.37
CA ALA A 4 -14.29 -11.97 -4.15
C ALA A 4 -14.61 -12.73 -2.85
N THR A 5 -15.11 -13.96 -2.94
CA THR A 5 -15.60 -14.72 -1.78
C THR A 5 -14.46 -15.30 -0.93
N LEU A 6 -13.31 -15.62 -1.54
CA LEU A 6 -12.20 -16.34 -0.87
C LEU A 6 -11.13 -15.41 -0.26
N PHE A 7 -11.05 -14.15 -0.68
CA PHE A 7 -10.06 -13.22 -0.12
C PHE A 7 -10.56 -12.68 1.23
N ARG A 8 -10.12 -13.33 2.32
CA ARG A 8 -10.53 -13.01 3.70
C ARG A 8 -9.29 -12.84 4.59
N PRO A 9 -8.52 -11.75 4.44
CA PRO A 9 -7.23 -11.57 5.13
C PRO A 9 -7.30 -11.58 6.67
N ASN A 10 -8.48 -11.38 7.25
CA ASN A 10 -8.72 -11.44 8.70
C ASN A 10 -9.15 -12.82 9.21
N ASP A 11 -9.38 -13.80 8.32
CA ASP A 11 -9.76 -15.17 8.69
C ASP A 11 -8.51 -16.01 8.98
N PRO A 12 -8.37 -16.63 10.17
CA PRO A 12 -7.25 -17.51 10.48
C PRO A 12 -7.03 -18.64 9.45
N ALA A 13 -8.10 -19.18 8.84
CA ALA A 13 -7.99 -20.23 7.82
C ALA A 13 -7.35 -19.69 6.53
N PHE A 14 -7.68 -18.45 6.15
CA PHE A 14 -7.01 -17.77 5.03
C PHE A 14 -5.54 -17.51 5.37
N VAL A 15 -5.23 -17.07 6.58
CA VAL A 15 -3.84 -16.81 7.01
C VAL A 15 -3.01 -18.11 6.97
N ALA A 16 -3.62 -19.23 7.33
CA ALA A 16 -2.98 -20.54 7.29
C ALA A 16 -2.70 -21.03 5.85
N ASP A 17 -3.62 -20.80 4.91
CA ASP A 17 -3.44 -21.12 3.49
C ASP A 17 -4.11 -20.10 2.57
N PRO A 18 -3.40 -19.01 2.18
CA PRO A 18 -3.98 -17.95 1.35
C PRO A 18 -3.91 -18.25 -0.15
N TYR A 19 -3.15 -19.28 -0.56
CA TYR A 19 -2.82 -19.52 -1.96
C TYR A 19 -4.03 -19.89 -2.83
N PRO A 20 -5.03 -20.65 -2.35
CA PRO A 20 -6.27 -20.88 -3.10
C PRO A 20 -7.00 -19.57 -3.44
N ALA A 21 -7.06 -18.65 -2.48
CA ALA A 21 -7.67 -17.34 -2.70
C ALA A 21 -6.89 -16.49 -3.71
N TYR A 22 -5.55 -16.47 -3.62
CA TYR A 22 -4.72 -15.78 -4.62
C TYR A 22 -4.84 -16.40 -6.02
N ALA A 23 -4.99 -17.72 -6.12
CA ALA A 23 -5.22 -18.40 -7.40
C ALA A 23 -6.56 -17.99 -8.00
N ALA A 24 -7.62 -17.92 -7.20
CA ALA A 24 -8.93 -17.43 -7.62
C ALA A 24 -8.87 -15.96 -8.08
N LEU A 25 -8.18 -15.08 -7.34
CA LEU A 25 -7.97 -13.69 -7.74
C LEU A 25 -7.25 -13.58 -9.09
N ARG A 26 -6.16 -14.34 -9.30
CA ARG A 26 -5.45 -14.35 -10.59
C ARG A 26 -6.34 -14.82 -11.74
N ALA A 27 -7.12 -15.88 -11.52
CA ALA A 27 -8.04 -16.42 -12.53
C ALA A 27 -9.17 -15.43 -12.88
N GLY A 28 -9.59 -14.60 -11.92
CA GLY A 28 -10.65 -13.62 -12.12
C GLY A 28 -10.25 -12.36 -12.89
N GLY A 29 -8.95 -12.11 -13.14
CA GLY A 29 -8.48 -10.92 -13.85
C GLY A 29 -7.21 -10.30 -13.25
N ARG A 30 -6.82 -9.15 -13.81
CA ARG A 30 -5.59 -8.43 -13.45
C ARG A 30 -5.73 -7.45 -12.30
N ALA A 31 -6.92 -6.91 -12.07
CA ALA A 31 -7.20 -5.97 -11.00
C ALA A 31 -8.63 -6.18 -10.51
N HIS A 32 -8.79 -6.16 -9.19
CA HIS A 32 -10.08 -6.34 -8.52
C HIS A 32 -10.25 -5.22 -7.51
N TYR A 33 -11.41 -4.59 -7.48
CA TYR A 33 -11.72 -3.64 -6.43
C TYR A 33 -12.35 -4.39 -5.25
N ASP A 34 -11.77 -4.23 -4.06
CA ASP A 34 -12.27 -4.78 -2.80
C ASP A 34 -13.01 -3.69 -2.03
N GLU A 35 -14.34 -3.72 -2.13
CA GLU A 35 -15.23 -2.78 -1.44
C GLU A 35 -15.09 -2.85 0.09
N ALA A 36 -14.71 -4.01 0.64
CA ALA A 36 -14.60 -4.18 2.09
C ALA A 36 -13.43 -3.37 2.69
N THR A 37 -12.38 -3.18 1.91
CA THR A 37 -11.19 -2.42 2.34
C THR A 37 -11.02 -1.09 1.60
N ASP A 38 -11.79 -0.82 0.54
CA ASP A 38 -11.59 0.31 -0.37
C ASP A 38 -10.20 0.30 -1.05
N HIS A 39 -9.76 -0.88 -1.50
CA HIS A 39 -8.47 -1.06 -2.16
C HIS A 39 -8.57 -1.83 -3.47
N TRP A 40 -7.62 -1.57 -4.37
CA TRP A 40 -7.38 -2.40 -5.54
C TRP A 40 -6.45 -3.56 -5.21
N LEU A 41 -6.86 -4.78 -5.55
CA LEU A 41 -6.07 -6.00 -5.44
C LEU A 41 -5.46 -6.35 -6.81
N VAL A 42 -4.13 -6.46 -6.85
CA VAL A 42 -3.36 -6.75 -8.06
C VAL A 42 -2.61 -8.07 -7.87
N PRO A 43 -3.09 -9.20 -8.42
CA PRO A 43 -2.62 -10.53 -8.03
C PRO A 43 -1.49 -11.09 -8.94
N TRP A 44 -1.09 -10.36 -9.99
CA TRP A 44 -0.08 -10.80 -10.96
C TRP A 44 1.27 -10.13 -10.73
N TYR A 45 2.33 -10.95 -10.70
CA TYR A 45 3.69 -10.50 -10.42
C TYR A 45 4.16 -9.36 -11.33
N GLU A 46 3.95 -9.47 -12.64
CA GLU A 46 4.38 -8.45 -13.61
C GLU A 46 3.74 -7.09 -13.35
N ASP A 47 2.47 -7.10 -12.93
CA ASP A 47 1.74 -5.87 -12.63
C ASP A 47 2.21 -5.28 -11.29
N VAL A 48 2.46 -6.12 -10.29
CA VAL A 48 3.04 -5.69 -9.00
C VAL A 48 4.45 -5.09 -9.17
N ASP A 49 5.36 -5.75 -9.90
CA ASP A 49 6.72 -5.24 -10.13
C ASP A 49 6.71 -3.90 -10.88
N ARG A 50 5.82 -3.75 -11.88
CA ARG A 50 5.64 -2.48 -12.60
C ARG A 50 5.12 -1.38 -11.68
N LEU A 51 4.07 -1.64 -10.91
CA LEU A 51 3.45 -0.64 -10.03
C LEU A 51 4.42 -0.14 -8.95
N LEU A 52 5.22 -1.05 -8.37
CA LEU A 52 6.20 -0.68 -7.33
C LEU A 52 7.35 0.21 -7.85
N ARG A 53 7.53 0.34 -9.17
CA ARG A 53 8.57 1.16 -9.82
C ARG A 53 8.01 2.39 -10.52
N ASP A 54 6.70 2.44 -10.74
CA ASP A 54 6.03 3.52 -11.44
C ASP A 54 5.86 4.73 -10.52
N ARG A 55 6.53 5.84 -10.88
CA ARG A 55 6.55 7.08 -10.08
C ARG A 55 5.23 7.83 -10.02
N ARG A 56 4.21 7.38 -10.75
CA ARG A 56 2.83 7.85 -10.57
C ARG A 56 2.20 7.31 -9.28
N PHE A 57 2.78 6.25 -8.72
CA PHE A 57 2.39 5.66 -7.45
C PHE A 57 3.44 6.02 -6.39
N GLY A 58 2.97 6.24 -5.16
CA GLY A 58 3.80 6.52 -3.99
C GLY A 58 3.34 5.71 -2.79
N ARG A 59 4.15 5.74 -1.73
CA ARG A 59 3.79 5.32 -0.37
C ARG A 59 2.71 6.22 0.22
N THR A 60 2.73 7.52 -0.12
CA THR A 60 1.68 8.48 0.27
C THR A 60 1.22 9.30 -0.94
N TYR A 61 -0.03 9.77 -0.91
CA TYR A 61 -0.56 10.69 -1.95
C TYR A 61 -0.34 12.17 -1.60
N HIS A 62 0.20 12.48 -0.42
CA HIS A 62 0.36 13.86 0.07
C HIS A 62 1.29 14.74 -0.78
N HIS A 63 2.12 14.14 -1.63
CA HIS A 63 2.95 14.85 -2.60
C HIS A 63 2.17 15.34 -3.83
N LEU A 64 0.94 14.87 -4.03
CA LEU A 64 0.06 15.22 -5.16
C LEU A 64 -1.20 15.95 -4.73
N THR A 65 -1.73 15.66 -3.55
CA THR A 65 -3.05 16.13 -3.10
C THR A 65 -3.21 16.05 -1.57
N SER A 66 -4.22 16.73 -1.03
CA SER A 66 -4.57 16.70 0.39
C SER A 66 -5.61 15.62 0.73
N ASP A 67 -5.78 15.33 2.03
CA ASP A 67 -6.85 14.44 2.49
C ASP A 67 -8.23 14.94 2.07
N ASP A 68 -8.46 16.27 2.17
CA ASP A 68 -9.73 16.92 1.85
C ASP A 68 -10.09 16.78 0.35
N GLU A 69 -9.12 17.05 -0.53
CA GLU A 69 -9.28 16.88 -1.98
C GLU A 69 -9.54 15.42 -2.39
N MET A 70 -9.00 14.47 -1.62
CA MET A 70 -9.25 13.03 -1.82
C MET A 70 -10.52 12.52 -1.11
N GLY A 71 -11.27 13.40 -0.41
CA GLY A 71 -12.44 13.01 0.38
C GLY A 71 -12.12 12.09 1.55
N ARG A 72 -10.86 12.09 2.04
CA ARG A 72 -10.41 11.29 3.16
C ARG A 72 -10.66 12.03 4.47
N PRO A 73 -11.13 11.34 5.52
CA PRO A 73 -11.37 11.98 6.81
C PRO A 73 -10.05 12.44 7.44
N SER A 74 -10.09 13.59 8.11
CA SER A 74 -8.97 14.02 8.95
C SER A 74 -8.70 12.99 10.05
N PRO A 75 -7.43 12.62 10.30
CA PRO A 75 -7.11 11.70 11.37
C PRO A 75 -7.49 12.29 12.74
N PRO A 76 -7.90 11.46 13.72
CA PRO A 76 -8.22 11.92 15.06
C PRO A 76 -7.06 12.69 15.71
N ALA A 77 -7.37 13.77 16.43
CA ALA A 77 -6.35 14.59 17.10
C ALA A 77 -5.50 13.79 18.11
N SER A 78 -6.09 12.75 18.73
CA SER A 78 -5.37 11.82 19.61
C SER A 78 -4.24 11.05 18.91
N HIS A 79 -4.28 10.93 17.58
CA HIS A 79 -3.24 10.27 16.79
C HIS A 79 -2.12 11.23 16.34
N ALA A 80 -2.16 12.51 16.74
CA ALA A 80 -1.14 13.48 16.34
C ALA A 80 0.31 13.02 16.62
N PRO A 81 0.65 12.41 17.79
CA PRO A 81 2.00 11.91 18.04
C PRO A 81 2.40 10.78 17.08
N PHE A 82 1.47 9.87 16.76
CA PHE A 82 1.69 8.78 15.81
C PHE A 82 1.98 9.32 14.41
N TRP A 83 1.14 10.24 13.91
CA TRP A 83 1.33 10.82 12.57
C TRP A 83 2.58 11.69 12.48
N HIS A 84 2.99 12.34 13.57
CA HIS A 84 4.27 13.04 13.62
C HIS A 84 5.45 12.08 13.37
N LEU A 85 5.46 10.90 14.01
CA LEU A 85 6.49 9.89 13.78
C LEU A 85 6.42 9.32 12.36
N ILE A 86 5.25 8.84 11.94
CA ILE A 86 5.05 8.15 10.65
C ILE A 86 5.40 9.07 9.48
N ARG A 87 4.88 10.31 9.45
CA ARG A 87 5.13 11.25 8.33
C ARG A 87 6.58 11.72 8.23
N ASN A 88 7.37 11.56 9.29
CA ASN A 88 8.82 11.85 9.29
C ASN A 88 9.68 10.58 9.19
N GLY A 89 9.07 9.41 8.97
CA GLY A 89 9.76 8.15 8.71
C GLY A 89 10.10 7.98 7.22
N ILE A 90 11.27 7.42 6.93
CA ILE A 90 11.73 7.18 5.54
C ILE A 90 10.75 6.33 4.70
N LEU A 91 9.92 5.49 5.34
CA LEU A 91 8.96 4.61 4.69
C LEU A 91 7.70 5.31 4.17
N ASP A 92 7.46 6.55 4.61
CA ASP A 92 6.29 7.37 4.26
C ASP A 92 6.70 8.72 3.63
N MET A 93 7.97 8.83 3.23
CA MET A 93 8.48 9.96 2.46
C MET A 93 8.41 9.69 0.96
N GLU A 94 8.19 10.76 0.20
CA GLU A 94 8.30 10.77 -1.25
C GLU A 94 9.50 11.60 -1.70
N PRO A 95 9.98 11.45 -2.96
CA PRO A 95 10.94 12.39 -3.53
C PRO A 95 10.44 13.85 -3.45
N PRO A 96 11.32 14.83 -3.21
CA PRO A 96 12.79 14.70 -3.14
C PRO A 96 13.33 14.27 -1.77
N ASP A 97 12.53 14.34 -0.69
CA ASP A 97 12.99 14.08 0.67
C ASP A 97 13.39 12.64 0.91
N HIS A 98 12.60 11.68 0.41
CA HIS A 98 12.96 10.26 0.46
C HIS A 98 14.34 10.02 -0.16
N THR A 99 14.60 10.58 -1.34
CA THR A 99 15.89 10.44 -2.03
C THR A 99 17.05 10.95 -1.17
N ARG A 100 16.88 12.13 -0.56
CA ARG A 100 17.89 12.75 0.31
C ARG A 100 18.16 11.91 1.55
N VAL A 101 17.12 11.48 2.27
CA VAL A 101 17.25 10.72 3.53
C VAL A 101 17.78 9.31 3.25
N ARG A 102 17.28 8.62 2.22
CA ARG A 102 17.76 7.30 1.78
C ARG A 102 19.25 7.34 1.46
N ALA A 103 19.74 8.38 0.78
CA ALA A 103 21.15 8.53 0.44
C ALA A 103 22.05 8.69 1.69
N LEU A 104 21.56 9.31 2.77
CA LEU A 104 22.28 9.42 4.03
C LEU A 104 22.27 8.11 4.82
N VAL A 105 21.08 7.53 4.99
CA VAL A 105 20.91 6.27 5.75
C VAL A 105 21.68 5.13 5.10
N SER A 106 21.61 4.97 3.78
CA SER A 106 22.25 3.83 3.10
C SER A 106 23.75 3.74 3.33
N LYS A 107 24.43 4.86 3.60
CA LYS A 107 25.89 4.88 3.89
C LYS A 107 26.26 4.07 5.15
N ALA A 108 25.33 3.93 6.09
CA ALA A 108 25.54 3.17 7.32
C ALA A 108 25.07 1.70 7.21
N PHE A 109 24.43 1.33 6.10
CA PHE A 109 23.81 0.01 5.88
C PHE A 109 24.34 -0.67 4.60
N THR A 110 25.53 -0.31 4.14
CA THR A 110 26.26 -1.09 3.11
C THR A 110 27.01 -2.24 3.79
N PRO A 111 27.20 -3.39 3.12
CA PRO A 111 28.13 -4.43 3.58
C PRO A 111 29.53 -3.89 3.85
#